data_AF-A0A7Z8QEY4-F1
#
_entry.id   AF-A0A7Z8QEY4-F1
#
_cell.length_a   1.000
_cell.length_b   1.000
_cell.length_c   1.000
_cell.angle_alpha   90.00
_cell.angle_beta   90.00
_cell.angle_gamma   90.00
#
_symmetry.space_group_name_H-M   'P 1'
#
loop_
_entity.id
_entity.type
_entity.pdbx_description
1 polymer ?
#
loop_
_entity_poly.entity_id
_entity_poly.type
_entity_poly.pdbx_seq_one_letter_code
_entity_poly.pdbx_strand_id
1 'polypeptide(L)'
;MFVTTKSGRKIKLPNDTEDAEITRQALADGTYLSDEELAQLKPVTEFSELESAVKASVGRPMSNNPKKPINIRLSPEVLEYFRATGKGWQTRMDSVLREYVESHHR
;
A
#
# COMPACT_ATOMS: atom_id res chain seq x y z
N MET A 1 7.26 -23.35 -5.69
CA MET A 1 7.39 -22.73 -7.05
C MET A 1 7.36 -21.19 -6.94
N PHE A 2 7.82 -20.39 -7.91
CA PHE A 2 7.67 -18.92 -7.84
C PHE A 2 6.41 -18.45 -8.57
N VAL A 3 5.60 -17.61 -7.92
CA VAL A 3 4.45 -16.91 -8.54
C VAL A 3 4.69 -15.41 -8.51
N THR A 4 4.30 -14.71 -9.58
CA THR A 4 4.42 -13.25 -9.67
C THR A 4 3.05 -12.62 -9.44
N THR A 5 2.94 -11.70 -8.48
CA THR A 5 1.70 -10.98 -8.19
C THR A 5 1.40 -9.93 -9.27
N LYS A 6 0.15 -9.42 -9.32
CA LYS A 6 -0.22 -8.27 -10.18
C LYS A 6 0.63 -7.01 -9.92
N SER A 7 1.19 -6.88 -8.71
CA SER A 7 2.11 -5.80 -8.34
C SER A 7 3.58 -6.07 -8.71
N GLY A 8 3.88 -7.18 -9.39
CA GLY A 8 5.22 -7.56 -9.84
C GLY A 8 6.10 -8.24 -8.78
N ARG A 9 5.56 -8.55 -7.60
CA ARG A 9 6.30 -9.22 -6.52
C ARG A 9 6.45 -10.70 -6.83
N LYS A 10 7.67 -11.24 -6.76
CA LYS A 10 7.91 -12.69 -6.86
C LYS A 10 7.79 -13.32 -5.47
N ILE A 11 6.87 -14.26 -5.34
CA ILE A 11 6.60 -15.00 -4.10
C ILE A 11 7.00 -16.45 -4.32
N LYS A 12 7.81 -17.01 -3.40
CA LYS A 12 8.11 -18.45 -3.37
C LYS A 12 6.96 -19.15 -2.66
N LEU A 13 6.16 -19.90 -3.41
CA LEU A 13 5.22 -20.88 -2.85
C LEU A 13 6.01 -22.04 -2.23
N PRO A 14 5.49 -22.64 -1.15
CA PRO A 14 6.01 -23.89 -0.63
C PRO A 14 6.05 -24.98 -1.71
N ASN A 15 6.88 -25.99 -1.49
CA ASN A 15 6.82 -27.25 -2.22
C ASN A 15 5.91 -28.25 -1.50
N ASP A 16 5.59 -29.36 -2.16
CA ASP A 16 4.65 -30.36 -1.64
C ASP A 16 5.04 -30.91 -0.25
N THR A 17 6.34 -31.07 0.01
CA THR A 17 6.85 -31.51 1.32
C THR A 17 6.68 -30.41 2.38
N GLU A 18 6.97 -29.16 2.03
CA GLU A 18 6.77 -28.00 2.90
C GLU A 18 5.26 -27.80 3.19
N ASP A 19 4.39 -27.95 2.20
CA ASP A 19 2.93 -27.87 2.36
C ASP A 19 2.37 -28.97 3.26
N ALA A 20 2.86 -30.21 3.12
CA ALA A 20 2.47 -31.32 3.99
C ALA A 20 2.89 -31.06 5.45
N GLU A 21 4.08 -30.51 5.66
CA GLU A 21 4.56 -30.16 6.99
C GLU A 21 3.76 -29.01 7.62
N ILE A 22 3.45 -27.96 6.84
CA ILE A 22 2.58 -26.86 7.27
C ILE A 22 1.20 -27.40 7.67
N THR A 23 0.63 -28.30 6.87
CA THR A 23 -0.67 -28.92 7.14
C THR A 23 -0.64 -29.75 8.42
N ARG A 24 0.41 -30.56 8.62
CA ARG A 24 0.60 -31.37 9.83
C ARG A 24 0.67 -30.51 11.09
N GLN A 25 1.41 -29.40 11.03
CA GLN A 25 1.52 -28.46 12.14
C GLN A 25 0.19 -27.78 12.43
N ALA A 26 -0.52 -27.28 11.41
CA ALA A 26 -1.83 -26.67 11.58
C ALA A 26 -2.86 -27.62 12.22
N LEU A 27 -2.83 -28.91 11.84
CA LEU A 27 -3.65 -29.96 12.46
C LEU A 27 -3.30 -30.18 13.94
N ALA A 28 -2.01 -30.24 14.27
CA ALA A 28 -1.54 -30.40 15.65
C ALA A 28 -1.92 -29.19 16.53
N ASP A 29 -1.86 -27.99 15.96
CA ASP A 29 -2.21 -26.74 16.64
C ASP A 29 -3.74 -26.49 16.70
N GLY A 30 -4.55 -27.31 16.02
CA GLY A 30 -6.00 -27.13 15.92
C GLY A 30 -6.40 -25.87 15.12
N THR A 31 -5.53 -25.38 14.24
CA THR A 31 -5.75 -24.18 13.41
C THR A 31 -6.09 -24.52 11.96
N TYR A 32 -6.05 -25.80 11.58
CA TYR A 32 -6.46 -26.26 10.26
C TYR A 32 -7.98 -26.15 10.10
N LEU A 33 -8.43 -25.53 9.01
CA LEU A 33 -9.83 -25.47 8.61
C LEU A 33 -10.05 -26.44 7.45
N SER A 34 -11.05 -27.31 7.58
CA SER A 34 -11.54 -28.12 6.47
C SER A 34 -12.26 -27.26 5.43
N ASP A 35 -12.45 -27.80 4.22
CA ASP A 35 -13.16 -27.10 3.14
C ASP A 35 -14.61 -26.74 3.54
N GLU A 36 -15.26 -27.59 4.33
CA GLU A 36 -16.62 -27.36 4.83
C GLU A 36 -16.67 -26.19 5.82
N GLU A 37 -15.71 -26.13 6.75
CA GLU A 37 -15.60 -25.03 7.72
C GLU A 37 -15.22 -23.72 7.04
N LEU A 38 -14.32 -23.78 6.06
CA LEU A 38 -13.92 -22.63 5.26
C LEU A 38 -15.11 -22.05 4.48
N ALA A 39 -15.95 -22.91 3.90
CA ALA A 39 -17.13 -22.49 3.14
C ALA A 39 -18.21 -21.80 4.00
N GLN A 40 -18.22 -22.03 5.31
CA GLN A 40 -19.13 -21.38 6.24
C GLN A 40 -18.67 -19.99 6.70
N LEU A 41 -17.41 -19.63 6.41
CA LEU A 41 -16.88 -18.31 6.77
C LEU A 41 -17.61 -17.20 6.02
N LYS A 42 -17.98 -16.14 6.76
CA LYS A 42 -18.64 -14.96 6.21
C LYS A 42 -17.65 -13.83 5.99
N PRO A 43 -17.83 -13.01 4.94
CA PRO A 43 -16.99 -11.85 4.73
C PRO A 43 -17.14 -10.87 5.90
N VAL A 44 -16.03 -10.24 6.30
CA VAL A 44 -16.01 -9.32 7.46
C VAL A 44 -16.94 -8.11 7.29
N THR A 45 -17.33 -7.79 6.07
CA THR A 45 -18.32 -6.75 5.74
C THR A 45 -19.72 -7.07 6.26
N GLU A 46 -20.02 -8.33 6.57
CA GLU A 46 -21.29 -8.71 7.22
C GLU A 46 -21.29 -8.45 8.73
N PHE A 47 -20.14 -8.05 9.31
CA PHE A 47 -19.98 -7.76 10.73
C PHE A 47 -19.76 -6.25 10.90
N SER A 48 -20.84 -5.49 11.08
CA SER A 48 -20.84 -4.02 11.15
C SER A 48 -19.91 -3.45 12.24
N GLU A 49 -19.77 -4.17 13.35
CA GLU A 49 -18.89 -3.82 14.48
C GLU A 49 -17.40 -3.86 14.10
N LEU A 50 -17.02 -4.71 13.14
CA LEU A 50 -15.65 -4.93 12.70
C LEU A 50 -15.29 -4.16 11.42
N GLU A 51 -16.29 -3.62 10.71
CA GLU A 51 -16.11 -2.94 9.42
C GLU A 51 -15.14 -1.75 9.53
N SER A 52 -15.30 -0.95 10.59
CA SER A 52 -14.45 0.22 10.83
C SER A 52 -12.99 -0.14 11.10
N ALA A 53 -12.74 -1.21 11.87
CA ALA A 53 -11.41 -1.70 12.21
C ALA A 53 -10.69 -2.32 10.99
N VAL A 54 -11.42 -3.04 10.14
CA VAL A 54 -10.87 -3.61 8.90
C VAL A 54 -10.56 -2.50 7.89
N LYS A 55 -11.44 -1.52 7.73
CA LYS A 55 -11.22 -0.40 6.79
C LYS A 55 -10.03 0.48 7.21
N ALA A 56 -9.80 0.62 8.52
CA ALA A 56 -8.65 1.35 9.05
C ALA A 56 -7.32 0.60 8.91
N SER A 57 -7.34 -0.73 8.80
CA SER A 57 -6.14 -1.57 8.72
C SER A 57 -5.65 -1.82 7.29
N VAL A 58 -6.44 -1.49 6.26
CA VAL A 58 -6.03 -1.60 4.87
C VAL A 58 -5.38 -0.29 4.38
N GLY A 59 -4.05 -0.23 4.45
CA GLY A 59 -3.24 0.78 3.78
C GLY A 59 -2.67 1.88 4.70
N ARG A 60 -1.87 2.78 4.11
CA ARG A 60 -1.40 3.97 4.82
C ARG A 60 -2.62 4.85 5.12
N PRO A 61 -2.83 5.31 6.36
CA PRO A 61 -3.93 6.20 6.70
C PRO A 61 -3.95 7.40 5.74
N MET A 62 -5.14 7.77 5.27
CA MET A 62 -5.32 8.94 4.43
C MET A 62 -4.79 10.18 5.16
N SER A 63 -3.92 10.95 4.51
CA SER A 63 -3.47 12.24 5.06
C SER A 63 -4.66 13.18 5.20
N ASN A 64 -4.80 13.85 6.35
CA ASN A 64 -5.83 14.87 6.58
C ASN A 64 -5.73 16.05 5.59
N ASN A 65 -4.54 16.31 5.05
CA ASN A 65 -4.32 17.34 4.05
C ASN A 65 -3.45 16.80 2.91
N PRO A 66 -4.05 16.10 1.91
CA PRO A 66 -3.30 15.57 0.78
C PRO A 66 -2.89 16.68 -0.19
N LYS A 67 -1.74 16.52 -0.84
CA LYS A 67 -1.33 17.41 -1.94
C LYS A 67 -2.34 17.29 -3.07
N LYS A 68 -2.81 18.43 -3.59
CA LYS A 68 -3.76 18.47 -4.70
C LYS A 68 -3.02 18.37 -6.03
N PRO A 69 -3.31 17.38 -6.89
CA PRO A 69 -2.74 17.34 -8.23
C PRO A 69 -3.33 18.48 -9.06
N ILE A 70 -2.46 19.31 -9.63
CA ILE A 70 -2.85 20.40 -10.53
C ILE A 70 -2.08 20.33 -11.84
N ASN A 71 -2.65 20.88 -12.90
CA ASN A 71 -1.96 21.08 -14.17
C ASN A 71 -1.45 22.52 -14.23
N ILE A 72 -0.13 22.69 -14.23
CA ILE A 72 0.54 24.00 -14.27
C ILE A 72 1.59 24.00 -15.39
N ARG A 73 1.69 25.12 -16.10
CA ARG A 73 2.78 25.36 -17.06
C ARG A 73 3.90 26.11 -16.34
N LEU A 74 5.13 25.58 -16.44
CA LEU A 74 6.34 26.19 -15.87
C LEU A 74 7.30 26.53 -17.01
N SER A 75 8.16 27.52 -16.80
CA SER A 75 9.24 27.83 -17.75
C SER A 75 10.17 26.62 -17.93
N PRO A 76 10.72 26.40 -19.14
CA PRO A 76 11.63 25.29 -19.41
C PRO A 76 12.82 25.26 -18.45
N GLU A 77 13.46 26.40 -18.16
CA GLU A 77 14.64 26.44 -17.29
C GLU A 77 14.35 25.96 -15.86
N VAL A 78 13.16 26.27 -15.33
CA VAL A 78 12.74 25.84 -13.99
C VAL A 78 12.52 24.33 -13.97
N LEU A 79 11.84 23.81 -14.99
CA LEU A 79 11.53 22.39 -15.07
C LEU A 79 12.80 21.54 -15.25
N GLU A 80 13.72 21.98 -16.10
CA GLU A 80 15.00 21.32 -16.33
C GLU A 80 15.86 21.31 -15.08
N TYR A 81 15.99 22.45 -14.40
CA TYR A 81 16.73 22.57 -13.14
C TYR A 81 16.24 21.54 -12.12
N PHE A 82 14.94 21.50 -11.84
CA PHE A 82 14.42 20.55 -10.86
C PHE A 82 14.57 19.10 -11.35
N ARG A 83 14.27 18.79 -12.61
CA ARG A 83 14.45 17.40 -13.12
C ARG A 83 15.88 16.90 -12.99
N ALA A 84 16.88 17.76 -13.19
CA ALA A 84 18.29 17.43 -13.02
C ALA A 84 18.64 17.01 -11.58
N THR A 85 17.86 17.45 -10.57
CA THR A 85 18.03 17.01 -9.17
C THR A 85 17.62 15.55 -8.92
N GLY A 86 17.13 14.83 -9.93
CA GLY A 86 16.85 13.40 -9.87
C GLY A 86 15.58 13.03 -9.10
N LYS A 87 15.57 11.83 -8.52
CA LYS A 87 14.39 11.30 -7.80
C LYS A 87 13.93 12.28 -6.72
N GLY A 88 12.62 12.55 -6.69
CA GLY A 88 12.01 13.49 -5.73
C GLY A 88 12.02 14.96 -6.17
N TRP A 89 12.39 15.29 -7.41
CA TRP A 89 12.43 16.68 -7.88
C TRP A 89 11.13 17.47 -7.68
N GLN A 90 9.96 16.84 -7.89
CA GLN A 90 8.66 17.48 -7.63
C GLN A 90 8.46 17.84 -6.15
N THR A 91 9.00 17.04 -5.23
CA THR A 91 8.93 17.30 -3.78
C THR A 91 9.85 18.46 -3.38
N ARG A 92 11.02 18.59 -4.03
CA ARG A 92 11.89 19.76 -3.84
C ARG A 92 11.22 21.03 -4.36
N MET A 93 10.65 20.98 -5.57
CA MET A 93 9.91 22.08 -6.17
C MET A 93 8.76 22.55 -5.27
N ASP A 94 7.95 21.63 -4.75
CA ASP A 94 6.88 21.94 -3.80
C ASP A 94 7.39 22.62 -2.51
N SER A 95 8.59 22.28 -2.05
CA SER A 95 9.17 22.88 -0.84
C SER A 95 9.62 24.33 -1.08
N VAL A 96 10.21 24.61 -2.25
CA VAL A 96 10.56 25.98 -2.65
C VAL A 96 9.31 26.85 -2.80
N LEU A 97 8.25 26.31 -3.42
CA LEU A 97 6.98 27.04 -3.55
C LEU A 97 6.34 27.34 -2.18
N ARG A 98 6.46 26.41 -1.22
CA ARG A 98 5.95 26.60 0.14
C ARG A 98 6.72 27.70 0.89
N GLU A 99 8.05 27.69 0.81
CA GLU A 99 8.89 28.73 1.40
C GLU A 99 8.60 30.12 0.81
N TYR A 100 8.36 30.18 -0.51
CA TYR A 100 7.92 31.42 -1.16
C TYR A 100 6.57 31.90 -0.60
N VAL A 101 5.60 31.02 -0.42
CA VAL A 101 4.30 31.36 0.19
C VAL A 101 4.49 31.83 1.63
N GLU A 102 5.22 31.10 2.47
CA GLU A 102 5.45 31.44 3.88
C GLU A 102 6.14 32.82 4.05
N SER A 103 7.09 33.15 3.16
CA SER A 103 7.80 34.44 3.19
C SER A 103 6.97 35.63 2.70
N HIS A 104 5.94 35.41 1.88
CA HIS A 104 5.15 36.47 1.25
C HIS A 104 3.71 36.56 1.77
N HIS A 105 3.31 35.61 2.63
CA HIS A 105 2.00 35.59 3.26
C HIS A 105 2.05 36.37 4.59
N ARG A 106 2.03 37.71 4.51
CA ARG A 106 1.71 38.58 5.66
C ARG A 106 0.21 38.67 5.87
#